data_AF-A0A3D1TFR3-F1
#
_entry.id   AF-A0A3D1TFR3-F1
#
_cell.length_a   1.000
_cell.length_b   1.000
_cell.length_c   1.000
_cell.angle_alpha   90.00
_cell.angle_beta   90.00
_cell.angle_gamma   90.00
#
_symmetry.space_group_name_H-M   'P 1'
#
loop_
_entity.id
_entity.type
_entity.pdbx_description
1 polymer ?
#
loop_
_entity_poly.entity_id
_entity_poly.type
_entity_poly.pdbx_seq_one_letter_code
_entity_poly.pdbx_strand_id
1 'polypeptide(L)'
;EGKPSHELKISFAVDSLKILPKTHLAAMRMLDPDGLARLAWERPLAIVESVLQPGQPGPTPAWLEEQLVGNGTLTPADWKKWWATCRAELRKDPRFDAPTRKTQAISFQAAASSEADRLDSVYFNTASFGDKLKAIESFIRTVESNPNQVVGQHQKLSRVISDLAQRVAHHKKKDAALTFQALIFANQLLEMHQLTHATEQEAEVLNENQYLLDLEGDALADLIDGVNSSLRRRILQRLSILRPDLWLDQCLELVPLLGAQAFETILETACSDAVPDHLATRLLSIIRQNEVSPETLLAIVRNYRPDHPLFGSISGTELFQASLRVLQAGTLHDGPAPRGQKRLYDAISGPALQGLIEGLSP
;
A
#
# COMPACT_ATOMS: atom_id res chain seq x y z
N GLU A 1 25.64 -41.77 25.15
CA GLU A 1 26.76 -41.62 26.11
C GLU A 1 28.07 -41.74 25.34
N GLY A 2 28.81 -40.64 25.18
CA GLY A 2 30.07 -40.61 24.42
C GLY A 2 31.27 -40.59 25.34
N LYS A 3 32.12 -41.62 25.27
CA LYS A 3 33.44 -41.60 25.89
C LYS A 3 34.46 -41.00 24.92
N PRO A 4 35.26 -40.01 25.33
CA PRO A 4 36.31 -39.44 24.49
C PRO A 4 37.52 -40.38 24.45
N SER A 5 38.13 -40.56 23.28
CA SER A 5 39.27 -41.46 22.96
C SER A 5 38.94 -42.83 22.32
N HIS A 6 37.88 -42.93 21.51
CA HIS A 6 37.84 -44.00 20.52
C HIS A 6 38.63 -43.57 19.28
N GLU A 7 39.72 -44.27 18.97
CA GLU A 7 40.37 -44.17 17.66
C GLU A 7 39.34 -44.50 16.58
N LEU A 8 38.96 -43.49 15.80
CA LEU A 8 38.12 -43.64 14.63
C LEU A 8 38.88 -44.54 13.64
N LYS A 9 38.45 -45.79 13.52
CA LYS A 9 38.98 -46.69 12.48
C LYS A 9 38.84 -45.99 11.13
N ILE A 10 39.95 -45.85 10.40
CA ILE A 10 40.01 -45.18 9.09
C ILE A 10 38.93 -45.72 8.15
N SER A 11 38.61 -47.02 8.23
CA SER A 11 37.52 -47.64 7.48
C SER A 11 36.17 -46.98 7.70
N PHE A 12 35.82 -46.60 8.94
CA PHE A 12 34.55 -45.94 9.26
C PHE A 12 34.55 -44.45 8.86
N ALA A 13 35.72 -43.82 8.88
CA ALA A 13 35.89 -42.45 8.39
C ALA A 13 35.62 -42.39 6.88
N VAL A 14 36.14 -43.34 6.09
CA VAL A 14 35.94 -43.40 4.64
C VAL A 14 34.47 -43.56 4.27
N ASP A 15 33.74 -44.43 4.97
CA ASP A 15 32.31 -44.67 4.71
C ASP A 15 31.40 -43.47 5.08
N SER A 16 31.90 -42.56 5.93
CA SER A 16 31.16 -41.37 6.38
C SER A 16 31.44 -40.11 5.54
N LEU A 17 32.37 -40.16 4.58
CA LEU A 17 32.73 -39.03 3.75
C LEU A 17 31.71 -38.82 2.62
N LYS A 18 31.10 -37.64 2.59
CA LYS A 18 30.29 -37.21 1.44
C LYS A 18 31.22 -36.61 0.38
N ILE A 19 31.21 -37.18 -0.81
CA ILE A 19 31.93 -36.63 -1.97
C ILE A 19 31.28 -35.31 -2.36
N LEU A 20 32.06 -34.22 -2.35
CA LEU A 20 31.60 -32.92 -2.81
C LEU A 20 31.61 -32.88 -4.34
N PRO A 21 30.56 -32.33 -4.98
CA PRO A 21 30.58 -32.13 -6.42
C PRO A 21 31.66 -31.12 -6.80
N LYS A 22 32.23 -31.26 -8.01
CA LYS A 22 33.28 -30.34 -8.52
C LYS A 22 32.83 -28.89 -8.59
N THR A 23 31.52 -28.66 -8.67
CA THR A 23 30.90 -27.34 -8.66
C THR A 23 30.83 -26.72 -7.26
N HIS A 24 31.06 -27.48 -6.19
CA HIS A 24 31.02 -26.94 -4.84
C HIS A 24 32.19 -25.99 -4.59
N LEU A 25 31.94 -24.85 -3.95
CA LEU A 25 32.93 -23.79 -3.74
C LEU A 25 34.25 -24.28 -3.11
N ALA A 26 34.17 -25.19 -2.13
CA ALA A 26 35.35 -25.80 -1.53
C ALA A 26 36.15 -26.70 -2.51
N ALA A 27 35.47 -27.43 -3.39
CA ALA A 27 36.10 -28.28 -4.39
C ALA A 27 36.74 -27.44 -5.50
N MET A 28 36.05 -26.40 -5.98
CA MET A 28 36.58 -25.45 -6.98
C MET A 28 37.85 -24.78 -6.47
N ARG A 29 37.87 -24.35 -5.20
CA ARG A 29 39.03 -23.70 -4.59
C ARG A 29 40.27 -24.60 -4.53
N MET A 30 40.10 -25.91 -4.31
CA MET A 30 41.22 -26.86 -4.27
C MET A 30 41.69 -27.27 -5.67
N LEU A 31 40.78 -27.32 -6.65
CA LEU A 31 41.08 -27.80 -8.00
C LEU A 31 41.56 -26.69 -8.94
N ASP A 32 40.99 -25.49 -8.85
CA ASP A 32 41.29 -24.34 -9.73
C ASP A 32 40.97 -23.00 -9.03
N PRO A 33 41.89 -22.49 -8.20
CA PRO A 33 41.69 -21.23 -7.48
C PRO A 33 41.61 -20.01 -8.43
N ASP A 34 42.39 -20.02 -9.52
CA ASP A 34 42.39 -18.94 -10.51
C ASP A 34 41.10 -18.91 -11.34
N GLY A 35 40.53 -20.09 -11.64
CA GLY A 35 39.21 -20.22 -12.26
C GLY A 35 38.09 -19.74 -11.35
N LEU A 36 38.16 -20.03 -10.04
CA LEU A 36 37.18 -19.53 -9.06
C LEU A 36 37.22 -18.00 -8.95
N ALA A 37 38.40 -17.39 -8.92
CA ALA A 37 38.54 -15.93 -8.89
C ALA A 37 37.97 -15.27 -10.15
N ARG A 38 38.20 -15.85 -11.34
CA ARG A 38 37.58 -15.38 -12.59
C ARG A 38 36.07 -15.53 -12.59
N LEU A 39 35.57 -16.70 -12.18
CA LEU A 39 34.13 -16.96 -12.08
C LEU A 39 33.43 -15.98 -11.12
N ALA A 40 34.09 -15.62 -10.01
CA ALA A 40 33.57 -14.65 -9.06
C ALA A 40 33.28 -13.30 -9.73
N TRP A 41 34.14 -12.84 -10.62
CA TRP A 41 33.98 -11.54 -11.31
C TRP A 41 33.06 -11.61 -12.52
N GLU A 42 33.15 -12.67 -13.31
CA GLU A 42 32.39 -12.82 -14.55
C GLU A 42 30.93 -13.22 -14.30
N ARG A 43 30.69 -14.10 -13.33
CA ARG A 43 29.35 -14.61 -13.00
C ARG A 43 29.15 -14.71 -11.48
N PRO A 44 28.97 -13.57 -10.78
CA PRO A 44 28.77 -13.55 -9.34
C PRO A 44 27.60 -14.44 -8.87
N LEU A 45 26.50 -14.48 -9.65
CA LEU A 45 25.35 -15.33 -9.33
C LEU A 45 25.67 -16.83 -9.36
N ALA A 46 26.58 -17.27 -10.25
CA ALA A 46 26.97 -18.68 -10.34
C ALA A 46 27.68 -19.16 -9.07
N ILE A 47 28.40 -18.27 -8.37
CA ILE A 47 28.97 -18.58 -7.06
C ILE A 47 27.86 -18.83 -6.05
N VAL A 48 26.81 -18.01 -6.01
CA VAL A 48 25.68 -18.22 -5.09
C VAL A 48 24.96 -19.53 -5.44
N GLU A 49 24.72 -19.81 -6.72
CA GLU A 49 24.12 -21.08 -7.18
C GLU A 49 24.94 -22.31 -6.74
N SER A 50 26.28 -22.21 -6.74
CA SER A 50 27.18 -23.33 -6.41
C SER A 50 27.07 -23.84 -4.97
N VAL A 51 26.59 -23.00 -4.05
CA VAL A 51 26.48 -23.28 -2.61
C VAL A 51 25.04 -23.43 -2.15
N LEU A 52 24.08 -23.33 -3.07
CA LEU A 52 22.68 -23.60 -2.79
C LEU A 52 22.41 -25.10 -2.83
N GLN A 53 21.76 -25.59 -1.77
CA GLN A 53 21.31 -26.97 -1.67
C GLN A 53 19.78 -27.00 -1.56
N PRO A 54 19.09 -27.84 -2.35
CA PRO A 54 17.65 -28.00 -2.22
C PRO A 54 17.24 -28.37 -0.79
N GLY A 55 16.28 -27.63 -0.22
CA GLY A 55 15.75 -27.91 1.12
C GLY A 55 16.63 -27.44 2.29
N GLN A 56 17.68 -26.66 2.04
CA GLN A 56 18.46 -25.99 3.07
C GLN A 56 18.32 -24.46 2.95
N PRO A 57 18.39 -23.71 4.07
CA PRO A 57 18.47 -22.26 4.00
C PRO A 57 19.72 -21.85 3.20
N GLY A 58 19.54 -20.93 2.26
CA GLY A 58 20.65 -20.46 1.42
C GLY A 58 21.71 -19.68 2.20
N PRO A 59 22.85 -19.36 1.57
CA PRO A 59 23.95 -18.72 2.26
C PRO A 59 23.57 -17.29 2.68
N THR A 60 24.10 -16.84 3.82
CA THR A 60 23.97 -15.43 4.24
C THR A 60 25.07 -14.59 3.59
N PRO A 61 24.86 -13.28 3.38
CA PRO A 61 25.92 -12.38 2.92
C PRO A 61 27.16 -12.42 3.81
N ALA A 62 26.99 -12.56 5.14
CA ALA A 62 28.10 -12.69 6.07
C ALA A 62 28.90 -13.99 5.86
N TRP A 63 28.21 -15.10 5.62
CA TRP A 63 28.86 -16.37 5.30
C TRP A 63 29.59 -16.32 3.95
N LEU A 64 29.00 -15.70 2.93
CA LEU A 64 29.66 -15.51 1.62
C LEU A 64 30.91 -14.62 1.75
N GLU A 65 30.85 -13.56 2.56
CA GLU A 65 31.97 -12.67 2.87
C GLU A 65 33.13 -13.49 3.47
N GLU A 66 32.84 -14.33 4.46
CA GLU A 66 33.83 -15.23 5.06
C GLU A 66 34.39 -16.25 4.05
N GLN A 67 33.53 -16.88 3.25
CA GLN A 67 33.96 -17.91 2.31
C GLN A 67 34.77 -17.36 1.13
N LEU A 68 34.54 -16.13 0.69
CA LEU A 68 35.24 -15.53 -0.44
C LEU A 68 36.44 -14.68 0.00
N VAL A 69 36.31 -13.90 1.07
CA VAL A 69 37.39 -13.03 1.58
C VAL A 69 38.31 -13.79 2.52
N GLY A 70 37.75 -14.51 3.49
CA GLY A 70 38.52 -15.27 4.48
C GLY A 70 39.39 -16.38 3.86
N ASN A 71 39.02 -16.84 2.66
CA ASN A 71 39.74 -17.86 1.92
C ASN A 71 40.58 -17.32 0.75
N GLY A 72 40.70 -15.99 0.60
CA GLY A 72 41.59 -15.36 -0.38
C GLY A 72 41.10 -15.31 -1.83
N THR A 73 39.82 -15.63 -2.11
CA THR A 73 39.23 -15.51 -3.45
C THR A 73 38.99 -14.06 -3.85
N LEU A 74 38.63 -13.22 -2.89
CA LEU A 74 38.44 -11.77 -3.04
C LEU A 74 39.18 -11.03 -1.93
N THR A 75 39.56 -9.78 -2.18
CA THR A 75 40.07 -8.92 -1.11
C THR A 75 38.93 -8.29 -0.30
N PRO A 76 39.19 -7.84 0.96
CA PRO A 76 38.19 -7.12 1.74
C PRO A 76 37.67 -5.84 1.06
N ALA A 77 38.50 -5.19 0.25
CA ALA A 77 38.13 -3.98 -0.49
C ALA A 77 37.16 -4.29 -1.64
N ASP A 78 37.34 -5.45 -2.30
CA ASP A 78 36.55 -5.86 -3.46
C ASP A 78 35.16 -6.37 -3.09
N TRP A 79 35.00 -6.91 -1.88
CA TRP A 79 33.75 -7.50 -1.39
C TRP A 79 32.54 -6.58 -1.58
N LYS A 80 32.66 -5.29 -1.22
CA LYS A 80 31.53 -4.36 -1.29
C LYS A 80 31.05 -4.15 -2.74
N LYS A 81 31.98 -4.08 -3.68
CA LYS A 81 31.69 -3.93 -5.13
C LYS A 81 31.10 -5.21 -5.70
N TRP A 82 31.69 -6.35 -5.35
CA TRP A 82 31.23 -7.67 -5.75
C TRP A 82 29.80 -7.93 -5.27
N TRP A 83 29.53 -7.71 -3.98
CA TRP A 83 28.23 -7.93 -3.38
C TRP A 83 27.14 -7.02 -3.96
N ALA A 84 27.47 -5.75 -4.26
CA ALA A 84 26.54 -4.85 -4.92
C ALA A 84 26.11 -5.38 -6.31
N THR A 85 27.05 -5.94 -7.06
CA THR A 85 26.81 -6.54 -8.39
C THR A 85 25.98 -7.81 -8.27
N CYS A 86 26.38 -8.74 -7.41
CA CYS A 86 25.64 -9.98 -7.14
C CYS A 86 24.20 -9.71 -6.68
N ARG A 87 24.02 -8.75 -5.76
CA ARG A 87 22.68 -8.35 -5.27
C ARG A 87 21.81 -7.72 -6.36
N ALA A 88 22.40 -7.06 -7.35
CA ALA A 88 21.66 -6.56 -8.51
C ALA A 88 21.20 -7.70 -9.43
N GLU A 89 22.04 -8.72 -9.64
CA GLU A 89 21.67 -9.91 -10.41
C GLU A 89 20.62 -10.76 -9.70
N LEU A 90 20.73 -10.96 -8.38
CA LEU A 90 19.73 -11.65 -7.57
C LEU A 90 18.34 -11.02 -7.68
N ARG A 91 18.25 -9.69 -7.82
CA ARG A 91 16.94 -9.01 -8.00
C ARG A 91 16.34 -9.20 -9.38
N LYS A 92 17.16 -9.52 -10.39
CA LYS A 92 16.70 -9.73 -11.77
C LYS A 92 16.18 -11.15 -11.98
N ASP A 93 16.67 -12.11 -11.21
CA ASP A 93 16.25 -13.51 -11.33
C ASP A 93 15.10 -13.82 -10.36
N PRO A 94 13.90 -14.18 -10.87
CA PRO A 94 12.74 -14.47 -10.03
C PRO A 94 12.88 -15.73 -9.16
N ARG A 95 13.95 -16.53 -9.32
CA ARG A 95 14.21 -17.70 -8.45
C ARG A 95 14.81 -17.31 -7.10
N PHE A 96 15.23 -16.05 -6.93
CA PHE A 96 15.94 -15.58 -5.75
C PHE A 96 15.25 -14.39 -5.08
N ASP A 97 15.25 -14.37 -3.75
CA ASP A 97 14.98 -13.14 -2.99
C ASP A 97 16.29 -12.54 -2.49
N ALA A 98 16.53 -11.28 -2.88
CA ALA A 98 17.71 -10.56 -2.43
C ALA A 98 17.58 -10.16 -0.95
N PRO A 99 18.54 -10.55 -0.09
CA PRO A 99 18.47 -10.24 1.34
C PRO A 99 18.57 -8.73 1.60
N THR A 100 17.89 -8.28 2.64
CA THR A 100 17.87 -6.89 3.11
C THR A 100 18.91 -6.63 4.20
N ARG A 101 19.32 -7.69 4.92
CA ARG A 101 20.29 -7.64 6.03
C ARG A 101 21.43 -8.64 5.80
N LYS A 102 22.62 -8.35 6.34
CA LYS A 102 23.78 -9.25 6.23
C LYS A 102 23.59 -10.63 6.88
N THR A 103 22.66 -10.75 7.83
CA THR A 103 22.31 -11.98 8.53
C THR A 103 21.17 -12.76 7.88
N GLN A 104 20.50 -12.18 6.89
CA GLN A 104 19.38 -12.83 6.21
C GLN A 104 19.91 -13.79 5.14
N ALA A 105 19.47 -15.05 5.18
CA ALA A 105 19.78 -16.04 4.16
C ALA A 105 19.23 -15.61 2.79
N ILE A 106 19.97 -15.89 1.72
CA ILE A 106 19.44 -15.77 0.36
C ILE A 106 18.39 -16.86 0.19
N SER A 107 17.15 -16.47 -0.11
CA SER A 107 16.09 -17.43 -0.44
C SER A 107 16.27 -17.88 -1.88
N PHE A 108 16.27 -19.19 -2.11
CA PHE A 108 16.35 -19.79 -3.44
C PHE A 108 15.27 -20.85 -3.57
N GLN A 109 14.54 -20.82 -4.68
CA GLN A 109 13.55 -21.84 -5.00
C GLN A 109 13.88 -22.46 -6.35
N ALA A 110 14.05 -23.79 -6.35
CA ALA A 110 14.50 -24.56 -7.51
C ALA A 110 13.52 -24.53 -8.70
N ALA A 111 12.26 -24.20 -8.43
CA ALA A 111 11.27 -23.80 -9.44
C ALA A 111 10.97 -22.31 -9.23
N ALA A 112 10.83 -21.54 -10.31
CA ALA A 112 10.34 -20.17 -10.21
C ALA A 112 9.00 -20.20 -9.46
N SER A 113 8.95 -19.68 -8.24
CA SER A 113 7.67 -19.50 -7.56
C SER A 113 6.83 -18.62 -8.46
N SER A 114 5.59 -19.03 -8.65
CA SER A 114 4.64 -18.07 -9.21
C SER A 114 4.50 -16.89 -8.27
N GLU A 115 4.03 -15.77 -8.79
CA GLU A 115 3.64 -14.63 -7.95
C GLU A 115 2.57 -15.00 -6.92
N ALA A 116 1.71 -15.99 -7.20
CA ALA A 116 0.71 -16.46 -6.26
C ALA A 116 1.30 -17.30 -5.10
N ASP A 117 2.43 -18.00 -5.31
CA ASP A 117 3.18 -18.68 -4.24
C ASP A 117 3.76 -17.66 -3.25
N ARG A 118 4.30 -16.57 -3.82
CA ARG A 118 4.89 -15.46 -3.06
C ARG A 118 3.81 -14.75 -2.27
N LEU A 119 2.68 -14.44 -2.90
CA LEU A 119 1.53 -13.85 -2.20
C LEU A 119 1.06 -14.74 -1.06
N ASP A 120 0.81 -16.05 -1.28
CA ASP A 120 0.35 -16.97 -0.22
C ASP A 120 1.33 -16.97 0.97
N SER A 121 2.64 -17.09 0.70
CA SER A 121 3.66 -17.08 1.75
C SER A 121 3.71 -15.76 2.52
N VAL A 122 3.73 -14.61 1.85
CA VAL A 122 3.81 -13.30 2.52
C VAL A 122 2.51 -13.01 3.27
N TYR A 123 1.36 -13.30 2.65
CA TYR A 123 0.05 -13.03 3.20
C TYR A 123 -0.19 -13.83 4.48
N PHE A 124 0.05 -15.15 4.49
CA PHE A 124 -0.23 -15.98 5.66
C PHE A 124 0.82 -15.88 6.78
N ASN A 125 2.04 -15.43 6.49
CA ASN A 125 3.07 -15.17 7.52
C ASN A 125 2.96 -13.78 8.17
N THR A 126 2.11 -12.90 7.63
CA THR A 126 1.90 -11.56 8.17
C THR A 126 0.75 -11.55 9.17
N ALA A 127 0.91 -10.86 10.29
CA ALA A 127 -0.09 -10.82 11.36
C ALA A 127 -1.15 -9.72 11.18
N SER A 128 -0.73 -8.50 10.81
CA SER A 128 -1.64 -7.35 10.73
C SER A 128 -2.51 -7.38 9.48
N PHE A 129 -3.74 -6.89 9.58
CA PHE A 129 -4.64 -6.81 8.43
C PHE A 129 -4.12 -5.81 7.38
N GLY A 130 -3.61 -4.65 7.81
CA GLY A 130 -3.03 -3.67 6.90
C GLY A 130 -1.82 -4.21 6.13
N ASP A 131 -0.92 -4.98 6.75
CA ASP A 131 0.23 -5.53 6.05
C ASP A 131 -0.14 -6.68 5.10
N LYS A 132 -1.21 -7.43 5.41
CA LYS A 132 -1.83 -8.37 4.46
C LYS A 132 -2.36 -7.67 3.21
N LEU A 133 -3.02 -6.52 3.38
CA LEU A 133 -3.50 -5.71 2.25
C LEU A 133 -2.34 -5.15 1.43
N LYS A 134 -1.24 -4.71 2.05
CA LYS A 134 -0.02 -4.30 1.34
C LYS A 134 0.60 -5.46 0.53
N ALA A 135 0.53 -6.69 1.03
CA ALA A 135 1.01 -7.85 0.29
C ALA A 135 0.18 -8.08 -0.99
N ILE A 136 -1.14 -7.96 -0.89
CA ILE A 136 -2.05 -8.05 -2.04
C ILE A 136 -1.82 -6.90 -3.03
N GLU A 137 -1.69 -5.67 -2.54
CA GLU A 137 -1.39 -4.50 -3.38
C GLU A 137 -0.09 -4.70 -4.17
N SER A 138 0.96 -5.20 -3.51
CA SER A 138 2.22 -5.49 -4.18
C SER A 138 2.06 -6.58 -5.24
N PHE A 139 1.25 -7.60 -4.98
CA PHE A 139 0.97 -8.66 -5.94
C PHE A 139 0.21 -8.13 -7.16
N ILE A 140 -0.88 -7.36 -6.95
CA ILE A 140 -1.68 -6.75 -8.01
C ILE A 140 -0.77 -5.92 -8.93
N ARG A 141 0.06 -5.04 -8.37
CA ARG A 141 0.99 -4.21 -9.13
C ARG A 141 2.00 -5.03 -9.95
N THR A 142 2.53 -6.12 -9.39
CA THR A 142 3.48 -7.00 -10.10
C THR A 142 2.80 -7.71 -11.27
N VAL A 143 1.57 -8.19 -11.06
CA VAL A 143 0.75 -8.85 -12.10
C VAL A 143 0.38 -7.88 -13.22
N GLU A 144 -0.08 -6.67 -12.89
CA GLU A 144 -0.37 -5.61 -13.86
C GLU A 144 0.86 -5.24 -14.70
N SER A 145 2.05 -5.26 -14.09
CA SER A 145 3.31 -4.99 -14.77
C SER A 145 3.80 -6.15 -15.65
N ASN A 146 3.37 -7.39 -15.37
CA ASN A 146 3.80 -8.59 -16.09
C ASN A 146 2.61 -9.56 -16.36
N PRO A 147 1.73 -9.26 -17.34
CA PRO A 147 0.50 -10.00 -17.56
C PRO A 147 0.68 -11.49 -17.92
N ASN A 148 1.87 -11.88 -18.42
CA ASN A 148 2.15 -13.23 -18.91
C ASN A 148 2.52 -14.27 -17.83
N GLN A 149 2.57 -13.91 -16.53
CA GLN A 149 3.03 -14.80 -15.45
C GLN A 149 1.90 -15.48 -14.65
N VAL A 150 0.64 -15.32 -15.04
CA VAL A 150 -0.50 -15.51 -14.13
C VAL A 150 -1.19 -16.88 -14.24
N VAL A 151 -0.74 -17.76 -15.12
CA VAL A 151 -1.49 -18.98 -15.44
C VAL A 151 -1.26 -20.10 -14.39
N GLY A 152 -2.35 -20.56 -13.77
CA GLY A 152 -2.40 -21.90 -13.13
C GLY A 152 -2.47 -21.97 -11.60
N GLN A 153 -2.81 -20.87 -10.91
CA GLN A 153 -2.66 -20.77 -9.44
C GLN A 153 -3.96 -20.42 -8.68
N HIS A 154 -5.11 -20.71 -9.28
CA HIS A 154 -6.43 -20.34 -8.76
C HIS A 154 -6.67 -20.79 -7.31
N GLN A 155 -6.20 -21.97 -6.90
CA GLN A 155 -6.42 -22.49 -5.53
C GLN A 155 -5.82 -21.61 -4.43
N LYS A 156 -4.61 -21.06 -4.63
CA LYS A 156 -3.95 -20.20 -3.63
C LYS A 156 -4.65 -18.86 -3.51
N LEU A 157 -5.06 -18.30 -4.65
CA LEU A 157 -5.80 -17.05 -4.70
C LEU A 157 -7.19 -17.20 -4.08
N SER A 158 -7.89 -18.31 -4.36
CA SER A 158 -9.16 -18.64 -3.69
C SER A 158 -9.01 -18.71 -2.17
N ARG A 159 -7.90 -19.30 -1.66
CA ARG A 159 -7.62 -19.33 -0.22
C ARG A 159 -7.41 -17.93 0.37
N VAL A 160 -6.70 -17.04 -0.34
CA VAL A 160 -6.51 -15.64 0.06
C VAL A 160 -7.87 -14.91 0.07
N ILE A 161 -8.69 -15.08 -0.95
CA ILE A 161 -10.04 -14.48 -1.04
C ILE A 161 -10.93 -14.96 0.12
N SER A 162 -10.89 -16.25 0.46
CA SER A 162 -11.67 -16.79 1.57
C SER A 162 -11.24 -16.21 2.92
N ASP A 163 -9.93 -16.08 3.19
CA ASP A 163 -9.44 -15.42 4.41
C ASP A 163 -9.76 -13.91 4.41
N LEU A 164 -9.71 -13.23 3.25
CA LEU A 164 -10.16 -11.85 3.11
C LEU A 164 -11.64 -11.68 3.47
N ALA A 165 -12.53 -12.55 2.96
CA ALA A 165 -13.95 -12.51 3.29
C ALA A 165 -14.20 -12.65 4.79
N GLN A 166 -13.51 -13.58 5.47
CA GLN A 166 -13.59 -13.71 6.92
C GLN A 166 -13.12 -12.45 7.66
N ARG A 167 -12.05 -11.81 7.19
CA ARG A 167 -11.54 -10.56 7.77
C ARG A 167 -12.48 -9.39 7.52
N VAL A 168 -13.03 -9.26 6.33
CA VAL A 168 -14.04 -8.25 5.99
C VAL A 168 -15.23 -8.39 6.94
N ALA A 169 -15.76 -9.60 7.12
CA ALA A 169 -16.86 -9.86 8.05
C ALA A 169 -16.52 -9.48 9.50
N HIS A 170 -15.27 -9.69 9.94
CA HIS A 170 -14.81 -9.35 11.29
C HIS A 170 -14.53 -7.85 11.50
N HIS A 171 -13.99 -7.17 10.48
CA HIS A 171 -13.51 -5.79 10.56
C HIS A 171 -14.54 -4.75 10.10
N LYS A 172 -15.66 -5.15 9.47
CA LYS A 172 -16.64 -4.24 8.87
C LYS A 172 -17.16 -3.11 9.77
N LYS A 173 -17.18 -3.31 11.09
CA LYS A 173 -17.61 -2.32 12.10
C LYS A 173 -16.45 -1.63 12.84
N LYS A 174 -15.21 -2.08 12.63
CA LYS A 174 -14.02 -1.65 13.38
C LYS A 174 -13.16 -0.68 12.61
N ASP A 175 -13.03 -0.89 11.30
CA ASP A 175 -12.15 -0.10 10.45
C ASP A 175 -12.71 -0.08 9.03
N ALA A 176 -13.47 0.98 8.71
CA ALA A 176 -14.13 1.08 7.42
C ALA A 176 -13.13 1.22 6.26
N ALA A 177 -12.02 1.95 6.47
CA ALA A 177 -11.00 2.17 5.46
C ALA A 177 -10.30 0.86 5.07
N LEU A 178 -9.84 0.07 6.04
CA LEU A 178 -9.21 -1.23 5.75
C LEU A 178 -10.22 -2.23 5.18
N THR A 179 -11.47 -2.24 5.66
CA THR A 179 -12.52 -3.10 5.11
C THR A 179 -12.80 -2.76 3.65
N PHE A 180 -12.96 -1.48 3.31
CA PHE A 180 -13.25 -1.08 1.93
C PHE A 180 -12.06 -1.36 0.99
N GLN A 181 -10.83 -1.14 1.45
CA GLN A 181 -9.63 -1.51 0.69
C GLN A 181 -9.58 -3.02 0.42
N ALA A 182 -9.95 -3.85 1.40
CA ALA A 182 -10.02 -5.30 1.25
C ALA A 182 -11.09 -5.74 0.23
N LEU A 183 -12.25 -5.08 0.22
CA LEU A 183 -13.32 -5.34 -0.76
C LEU A 183 -12.84 -5.07 -2.18
N ILE A 184 -12.16 -3.94 -2.40
CA ILE A 184 -11.60 -3.59 -3.72
C ILE A 184 -10.57 -4.64 -4.15
N PHE A 185 -9.64 -5.00 -3.27
CA PHE A 185 -8.60 -5.98 -3.59
C PHE A 185 -9.19 -7.37 -3.86
N ALA A 186 -10.22 -7.79 -3.14
CA ALA A 186 -10.91 -9.04 -3.40
C ALA A 186 -11.56 -9.04 -4.80
N ASN A 187 -12.27 -7.97 -5.17
CA ASN A 187 -12.87 -7.83 -6.49
C ASN A 187 -11.82 -7.82 -7.61
N GLN A 188 -10.69 -7.11 -7.43
CA GLN A 188 -9.59 -7.11 -8.39
C GLN A 188 -8.96 -8.50 -8.55
N LEU A 189 -8.75 -9.23 -7.45
CA LEU A 189 -8.24 -10.61 -7.52
C LEU A 189 -9.21 -11.54 -8.25
N LEU A 190 -10.52 -11.39 -8.04
CA LEU A 190 -11.53 -12.16 -8.77
C LEU A 190 -11.49 -11.86 -10.27
N GLU A 191 -11.45 -10.57 -10.64
CA GLU A 191 -11.42 -10.11 -12.04
C GLU A 191 -10.13 -10.53 -12.77
N MET A 192 -8.95 -10.24 -12.21
CA MET A 192 -7.66 -10.49 -12.86
C MET A 192 -7.42 -11.96 -13.20
N HIS A 193 -7.91 -12.86 -12.35
CA HIS A 193 -7.66 -14.29 -12.49
C HIS A 193 -8.84 -15.05 -13.08
N GLN A 194 -9.87 -14.34 -13.58
CA GLN A 194 -11.10 -14.95 -14.08
C GLN A 194 -11.66 -16.00 -13.10
N LEU A 195 -11.46 -15.75 -11.79
CA LEU A 195 -11.94 -16.63 -10.74
C LEU A 195 -13.45 -16.48 -10.73
N THR A 196 -14.14 -17.51 -11.21
CA THR A 196 -15.58 -17.42 -11.43
C THR A 196 -16.39 -17.45 -10.13
N HIS A 197 -15.87 -17.98 -9.02
CA HIS A 197 -16.69 -18.21 -7.83
C HIS A 197 -15.93 -17.96 -6.53
N ALA A 198 -16.16 -16.79 -5.93
CA ALA A 198 -16.38 -16.76 -4.50
C ALA A 198 -17.64 -17.61 -4.19
N THR A 199 -17.70 -18.29 -3.06
CA THR A 199 -18.94 -18.93 -2.62
C THR A 199 -20.06 -17.88 -2.51
N GLU A 200 -21.32 -18.28 -2.56
CA GLU A 200 -22.45 -17.34 -2.46
C GLU A 200 -22.36 -16.46 -1.18
N GLN A 201 -21.94 -17.07 -0.07
CA GLN A 201 -21.71 -16.38 1.20
C GLN A 201 -20.53 -15.38 1.12
N GLU A 202 -19.43 -15.76 0.46
CA GLU A 202 -18.30 -14.86 0.27
C GLU A 202 -18.66 -13.71 -0.68
N ALA A 203 -19.43 -13.96 -1.73
CA ALA A 203 -19.89 -12.94 -2.67
C ALA A 203 -20.80 -11.91 -1.99
N GLU A 204 -21.67 -12.34 -1.07
CA GLU A 204 -22.48 -11.43 -0.24
C GLU A 204 -21.60 -10.55 0.65
N VAL A 205 -20.62 -11.14 1.34
CA VAL A 205 -19.70 -10.41 2.23
C VAL A 205 -18.77 -9.48 1.47
N LEU A 206 -18.34 -9.86 0.27
CA LEU A 206 -17.40 -9.12 -0.57
C LEU A 206 -18.07 -8.08 -1.49
N ASN A 207 -19.36 -7.81 -1.29
CA ASN A 207 -20.11 -6.86 -2.08
C ASN A 207 -19.75 -5.41 -1.70
N GLU A 208 -18.89 -4.76 -2.50
CA GLU A 208 -18.47 -3.37 -2.28
C GLU A 208 -19.64 -2.38 -2.27
N ASN A 209 -20.66 -2.63 -3.11
CA ASN A 209 -21.82 -1.75 -3.24
C ASN A 209 -22.73 -1.86 -2.02
N GLN A 210 -23.02 -3.08 -1.57
CA GLN A 210 -23.83 -3.29 -0.37
C GLN A 210 -23.13 -2.70 0.86
N TYR A 211 -21.81 -2.88 0.99
CA TYR A 211 -21.06 -2.29 2.09
C TYR A 211 -21.16 -0.77 2.12
N LEU A 212 -21.05 -0.08 0.96
CA LEU A 212 -21.26 1.37 0.89
C LEU A 212 -22.70 1.77 1.20
N LEU A 213 -23.68 0.98 0.78
CA LEU A 213 -25.09 1.23 1.08
C LEU A 213 -25.43 1.05 2.57
N ASP A 214 -24.69 0.21 3.28
CA ASP A 214 -24.87 -0.03 4.72
C ASP A 214 -24.21 1.06 5.59
N LEU A 215 -23.31 1.87 5.02
CA LEU A 215 -22.61 2.94 5.75
C LEU A 215 -23.40 4.26 5.70
N GLU A 216 -23.53 4.88 6.87
CA GLU A 216 -24.20 6.18 7.07
C GLU A 216 -23.50 6.98 8.17
N GLY A 217 -23.71 8.30 8.18
CA GLY A 217 -23.21 9.22 9.21
C GLY A 217 -21.69 9.17 9.39
N ASP A 218 -21.26 9.18 10.65
CA ASP A 218 -19.85 9.21 11.07
C ASP A 218 -19.02 8.10 10.42
N ALA A 219 -19.56 6.88 10.28
CA ALA A 219 -18.83 5.76 9.70
C ALA A 219 -18.53 5.96 8.21
N LEU A 220 -19.42 6.65 7.48
CA LEU A 220 -19.20 7.01 6.09
C LEU A 220 -18.20 8.18 5.97
N ALA A 221 -18.28 9.17 6.87
CA ALA A 221 -17.31 10.26 6.92
C ALA A 221 -15.89 9.73 7.22
N ASP A 222 -15.75 8.86 8.22
CA ASP A 222 -14.49 8.22 8.61
C ASP A 222 -13.88 7.43 7.44
N LEU A 223 -14.71 6.72 6.66
CA LEU A 223 -14.26 6.03 5.45
C LEU A 223 -13.73 7.01 4.41
N ILE A 224 -14.48 8.06 4.08
CA ILE A 224 -14.13 9.03 3.04
C ILE A 224 -12.83 9.77 3.40
N ASP A 225 -12.66 10.16 4.66
CA ASP A 225 -11.46 10.86 5.13
C ASP A 225 -10.27 9.93 5.37
N GLY A 226 -10.51 8.71 5.83
CA GLY A 226 -9.48 7.74 6.20
C GLY A 226 -8.73 7.13 5.02
N VAL A 227 -9.24 7.26 3.80
CA VAL A 227 -8.61 6.72 2.59
C VAL A 227 -7.80 7.75 1.80
N ASN A 228 -6.92 7.25 0.92
CA ASN A 228 -6.17 8.10 -0.01
C ASN A 228 -7.06 8.71 -1.11
N SER A 229 -6.52 9.65 -1.90
CA SER A 229 -7.29 10.39 -2.92
C SER A 229 -7.87 9.52 -4.03
N SER A 230 -7.17 8.47 -4.47
CA SER A 230 -7.67 7.58 -5.52
C SER A 230 -8.85 6.73 -5.04
N LEU A 231 -8.75 6.17 -3.83
CA LEU A 231 -9.84 5.43 -3.20
C LEU A 231 -11.02 6.33 -2.88
N ARG A 232 -10.77 7.55 -2.38
CA ARG A 232 -11.83 8.52 -2.09
C ARG A 232 -12.65 8.85 -3.33
N ARG A 233 -11.97 9.14 -4.45
CA ARG A 233 -12.65 9.40 -5.73
C ARG A 233 -13.49 8.20 -6.17
N ARG A 234 -12.96 6.98 -6.05
CA ARG A 234 -13.71 5.76 -6.36
C ARG A 234 -14.95 5.61 -5.48
N ILE A 235 -14.86 5.88 -4.18
CA ILE A 235 -16.00 5.82 -3.26
C ILE A 235 -17.08 6.81 -3.69
N LEU A 236 -16.73 8.07 -3.90
CA LEU A 236 -17.69 9.12 -4.27
C LEU A 236 -18.35 8.83 -5.63
N GLN A 237 -17.59 8.35 -6.61
CA GLN A 237 -18.14 7.90 -7.91
C GLN A 237 -19.07 6.70 -7.77
N ARG A 238 -18.76 5.75 -6.88
CA ARG A 238 -19.67 4.63 -6.61
C ARG A 238 -20.94 5.09 -5.92
N LEU A 239 -20.84 5.98 -4.93
CA LEU A 239 -21.99 6.56 -4.25
C LEU A 239 -22.88 7.34 -5.22
N SER A 240 -22.30 8.09 -6.17
CA SER A 240 -23.10 8.81 -7.17
C SER A 240 -23.87 7.87 -8.10
N ILE A 241 -23.34 6.68 -8.39
CA ILE A 241 -24.04 5.65 -9.17
C ILE A 241 -25.10 4.92 -8.33
N LEU A 242 -24.79 4.62 -7.06
CA LEU A 242 -25.66 3.83 -6.18
C LEU A 242 -26.83 4.65 -5.61
N ARG A 243 -26.64 5.96 -5.44
CA ARG A 243 -27.62 6.89 -4.85
C ARG A 243 -27.70 8.19 -5.68
N PRO A 244 -28.06 8.13 -6.98
CA PRO A 244 -27.95 9.28 -7.90
C PRO A 244 -28.68 10.53 -7.41
N ASP A 245 -29.85 10.37 -6.76
CA ASP A 245 -30.67 11.49 -6.31
C ASP A 245 -30.29 12.03 -4.91
N LEU A 246 -29.52 11.28 -4.12
CA LEU A 246 -29.30 11.56 -2.70
C LEU A 246 -27.83 11.67 -2.30
N TRP A 247 -26.90 11.18 -3.12
CA TRP A 247 -25.49 11.06 -2.72
C TRP A 247 -24.88 12.43 -2.37
N LEU A 248 -25.25 13.48 -3.09
CA LEU A 248 -24.68 14.82 -2.88
C LEU A 248 -25.29 15.47 -1.63
N ASP A 249 -26.59 15.34 -1.39
CA ASP A 249 -27.24 15.74 -0.14
C ASP A 249 -26.56 15.06 1.06
N GLN A 250 -26.36 13.73 0.99
CA GLN A 250 -25.67 12.96 2.03
C GLN A 250 -24.22 13.42 2.21
N CYS A 251 -23.49 13.65 1.14
CA CYS A 251 -22.11 14.15 1.24
C CYS A 251 -22.05 15.54 1.88
N LEU A 252 -23.03 16.42 1.60
CA LEU A 252 -23.13 17.73 2.24
C LEU A 252 -23.45 17.63 3.73
N GLU A 253 -24.31 16.70 4.14
CA GLU A 253 -24.57 16.43 5.57
C GLU A 253 -23.31 16.00 6.33
N LEU A 254 -22.36 15.35 5.65
CA LEU A 254 -21.09 14.92 6.24
C LEU A 254 -20.01 16.00 6.25
N VAL A 255 -20.17 17.13 5.54
CA VAL A 255 -19.18 18.22 5.46
C VAL A 255 -18.62 18.67 6.83
N PRO A 256 -19.43 18.76 7.91
CA PRO A 256 -18.91 19.07 9.25
C PRO A 256 -17.85 18.08 9.77
N LEU A 257 -17.95 16.82 9.36
CA LEU A 257 -17.07 15.72 9.79
C LEU A 257 -15.88 15.51 8.84
N LEU A 258 -15.96 16.05 7.61
CA LEU A 258 -14.98 15.83 6.56
C LEU A 258 -13.85 16.86 6.60
N GLY A 259 -12.67 16.42 6.20
CA GLY A 259 -11.51 17.25 5.94
C GLY A 259 -11.53 17.92 4.57
N ALA A 260 -10.66 18.92 4.41
CA ALA A 260 -10.50 19.71 3.18
C ALA A 260 -10.40 18.86 1.90
N GLN A 261 -9.59 17.80 1.95
CA GLN A 261 -9.32 16.95 0.79
C GLN A 261 -10.55 16.12 0.38
N ALA A 262 -11.40 15.74 1.33
CA ALA A 262 -12.64 15.06 1.01
C ALA A 262 -13.65 16.01 0.38
N PHE A 263 -13.81 17.20 0.94
CA PHE A 263 -14.65 18.23 0.34
C PHE A 263 -14.22 18.61 -1.08
N GLU A 264 -12.91 18.80 -1.33
CA GLU A 264 -12.38 19.05 -2.67
C GLU A 264 -12.75 17.92 -3.66
N THR A 265 -12.68 16.65 -3.21
CA THR A 265 -13.04 15.51 -4.07
C THR A 265 -14.55 15.44 -4.33
N ILE A 266 -15.39 15.83 -3.36
CA ILE A 266 -16.84 15.96 -3.54
C ILE A 266 -17.14 17.01 -4.61
N LEU A 267 -16.50 18.18 -4.55
CA LEU A 267 -16.64 19.22 -5.57
C LEU A 267 -16.23 18.72 -6.95
N GLU A 268 -15.07 18.05 -7.06
CA GLU A 268 -14.61 17.47 -8.33
C GLU A 268 -15.63 16.48 -8.92
N THR A 269 -16.29 15.70 -8.07
CA THR A 269 -17.24 14.64 -8.48
C THR A 269 -18.63 15.22 -8.79
N ALA A 270 -19.04 16.29 -8.11
CA ALA A 270 -20.35 16.94 -8.29
C ALA A 270 -20.46 17.77 -9.59
N CYS A 271 -19.33 18.08 -10.24
CA CYS A 271 -19.26 18.99 -11.39
C CYS A 271 -19.83 18.45 -12.73
N SER A 272 -20.40 17.25 -12.78
CA SER A 272 -20.88 16.66 -14.05
C SER A 272 -22.36 16.90 -14.38
N ASP A 273 -23.18 17.33 -13.42
CA ASP A 273 -24.63 17.49 -13.61
C ASP A 273 -25.14 18.84 -13.08
N ALA A 274 -26.33 19.24 -13.51
CA ALA A 274 -27.03 20.40 -12.97
C ALA A 274 -27.30 20.19 -11.47
N VAL A 275 -26.50 20.83 -10.62
CA VAL A 275 -26.63 20.77 -9.16
C VAL A 275 -27.95 21.45 -8.75
N PRO A 276 -28.82 20.77 -7.99
CA PRO A 276 -30.03 21.39 -7.46
C PRO A 276 -29.81 22.63 -6.58
N ASP A 277 -30.65 23.66 -6.72
CA ASP A 277 -30.57 24.93 -5.97
C ASP A 277 -30.62 24.75 -4.43
N HIS A 278 -31.28 23.69 -3.94
CA HIS A 278 -31.37 23.43 -2.51
C HIS A 278 -30.01 23.10 -1.89
N LEU A 279 -29.06 22.55 -2.66
CA LEU A 279 -27.74 22.16 -2.18
C LEU A 279 -26.87 23.38 -1.84
N ALA A 280 -26.93 24.43 -2.65
CA ALA A 280 -26.26 25.70 -2.34
C ALA A 280 -26.81 26.31 -1.04
N THR A 281 -28.12 26.22 -0.83
CA THR A 281 -28.78 26.68 0.41
C THR A 281 -28.35 25.84 1.61
N ARG A 282 -28.20 24.51 1.45
CA ARG A 282 -27.69 23.62 2.50
C ARG A 282 -26.26 23.95 2.87
N LEU A 283 -25.36 24.09 1.90
CA LEU A 283 -23.96 24.46 2.15
C LEU A 283 -23.88 25.82 2.87
N LEU A 284 -24.68 26.80 2.45
CA LEU A 284 -24.77 28.09 3.14
C LEU A 284 -25.23 27.94 4.60
N SER A 285 -26.21 27.07 4.88
CA SER A 285 -26.65 26.78 6.25
C SER A 285 -25.51 26.24 7.11
N ILE A 286 -24.75 25.27 6.59
CA ILE A 286 -23.62 24.65 7.29
C ILE A 286 -22.53 25.70 7.60
N ILE A 287 -22.22 26.58 6.62
CA ILE A 287 -21.28 27.69 6.81
C ILE A 287 -21.78 28.66 7.88
N ARG A 288 -23.06 29.04 7.86
CA ARG A 288 -23.66 29.99 8.82
C ARG A 288 -23.70 29.42 10.24
N GLN A 289 -23.91 28.11 10.38
CA GLN A 289 -23.92 27.40 11.66
C GLN A 289 -22.50 27.19 12.22
N ASN A 290 -21.45 27.49 11.43
CA ASN A 290 -20.05 27.37 11.82
C ASN A 290 -19.66 25.92 12.22
N GLU A 291 -20.28 24.94 11.57
CA GLU A 291 -20.04 23.51 11.80
C GLU A 291 -18.85 22.99 11.00
N VAL A 292 -18.21 23.84 10.20
CA VAL A 292 -17.12 23.47 9.28
C VAL A 292 -15.76 23.63 9.96
N SER A 293 -14.89 22.62 9.79
CA SER A 293 -13.49 22.72 10.22
C SER A 293 -12.75 23.87 9.51
N PRO A 294 -11.72 24.49 10.13
CA PRO A 294 -10.93 25.55 9.49
C PRO A 294 -10.33 25.13 8.14
N GLU A 295 -9.92 23.87 8.02
CA GLU A 295 -9.37 23.27 6.81
C GLU A 295 -10.44 23.15 5.71
N THR A 296 -11.64 22.69 6.04
CA THR A 296 -12.75 22.57 5.07
C THR A 296 -13.27 23.94 4.67
N LEU A 297 -13.32 24.91 5.59
CA LEU A 297 -13.64 26.30 5.27
C LEU A 297 -12.59 26.93 4.34
N LEU A 298 -11.31 26.63 4.56
CA LEU A 298 -10.25 27.04 3.63
C LEU A 298 -10.45 26.41 2.23
N ALA A 299 -10.84 25.14 2.16
CA ALA A 299 -11.14 24.49 0.88
C ALA A 299 -12.34 25.14 0.17
N ILE A 300 -13.40 25.50 0.92
CA ILE A 300 -14.54 26.27 0.41
C ILE A 300 -14.06 27.62 -0.15
N VAL A 301 -13.30 28.39 0.62
CA VAL A 301 -12.80 29.71 0.19
C VAL A 301 -11.90 29.62 -1.04
N ARG A 302 -11.03 28.61 -1.11
CA ARG A 302 -10.11 28.42 -2.26
C ARG A 302 -10.84 28.04 -3.55
N ASN A 303 -11.95 27.31 -3.44
CA ASN A 303 -12.72 26.85 -4.58
C ASN A 303 -13.96 27.72 -4.86
N TYR A 304 -14.20 28.75 -4.05
CA TYR A 304 -15.33 29.66 -4.22
C TYR A 304 -15.27 30.34 -5.59
N ARG A 305 -16.34 30.16 -6.36
CA ARG A 305 -16.59 30.92 -7.58
C ARG A 305 -18.07 31.27 -7.68
N PRO A 306 -18.46 32.54 -7.89
CA PRO A 306 -19.87 32.94 -7.95
C PRO A 306 -20.69 32.23 -9.03
N ASP A 307 -20.05 31.78 -10.11
CA ASP A 307 -20.65 31.05 -11.24
C ASP A 307 -20.85 29.55 -10.97
N HIS A 308 -20.27 29.01 -9.90
CA HIS A 308 -20.38 27.60 -9.58
C HIS A 308 -21.74 27.27 -8.95
N PRO A 309 -22.46 26.23 -9.42
CA PRO A 309 -23.81 25.90 -8.92
C PRO A 309 -23.92 25.73 -7.40
N LEU A 310 -22.95 25.08 -6.75
CA LEU A 310 -22.92 24.94 -5.28
C LEU A 310 -22.65 26.24 -4.51
N PHE A 311 -22.06 27.26 -5.15
CA PHE A 311 -21.69 28.52 -4.51
C PHE A 311 -22.59 29.69 -4.91
N GLY A 312 -23.51 29.51 -5.88
CA GLY A 312 -24.34 30.59 -6.41
C GLY A 312 -25.19 31.32 -5.36
N SER A 313 -25.62 30.63 -4.30
CA SER A 313 -26.37 31.23 -3.18
C SER A 313 -25.50 31.81 -2.07
N ILE A 314 -24.17 31.65 -2.15
CA ILE A 314 -23.22 32.04 -1.10
C ILE A 314 -22.54 33.35 -1.52
N SER A 315 -22.72 34.39 -0.72
CA SER A 315 -22.02 35.67 -0.97
C SER A 315 -20.58 35.63 -0.45
N GLY A 316 -19.69 36.37 -1.12
CA GLY A 316 -18.30 36.54 -0.65
C GLY A 316 -18.24 37.14 0.76
N THR A 317 -19.21 37.99 1.11
CA THR A 317 -19.34 38.58 2.46
C THR A 317 -19.55 37.51 3.52
N GLU A 318 -20.42 36.54 3.27
CA GLU A 318 -20.74 35.49 4.24
C GLU A 318 -19.57 34.56 4.49
N LEU A 319 -18.85 34.18 3.43
CA LEU A 319 -17.63 33.37 3.56
C LEU A 319 -16.54 34.12 4.33
N PHE A 320 -16.38 35.41 4.07
CA PHE A 320 -15.44 36.24 4.82
C PHE A 320 -15.82 36.34 6.30
N GLN A 321 -17.10 36.58 6.61
CA GLN A 321 -17.59 36.63 7.98
C GLN A 321 -17.43 35.28 8.71
N ALA A 322 -17.76 34.17 8.05
CA ALA A 322 -17.55 32.83 8.60
C ALA A 322 -16.06 32.59 8.90
N SER A 323 -15.18 32.97 7.96
CA SER A 323 -13.73 32.86 8.13
C SER A 323 -13.22 33.67 9.32
N LEU A 324 -13.69 34.91 9.48
CA LEU A 324 -13.33 35.74 10.64
C LEU A 324 -13.79 35.14 11.96
N ARG A 325 -15.00 34.57 12.03
CA ARG A 325 -15.51 33.92 13.26
C ARG A 325 -14.64 32.73 13.67
N VAL A 326 -14.26 31.87 12.72
CA VAL A 326 -13.37 30.73 12.99
C VAL A 326 -12.00 31.19 13.49
N LEU A 327 -11.44 32.25 12.89
CA LEU A 327 -10.15 32.81 13.31
C LEU A 327 -10.21 33.45 14.70
N GLN A 328 -11.29 34.18 15.00
CA GLN A 328 -11.51 34.80 16.31
C GLN A 328 -11.67 33.76 17.43
N ALA A 329 -12.40 32.68 17.17
CA ALA A 329 -12.55 31.57 18.12
C ALA A 329 -11.20 30.92 18.47
N GLY A 330 -10.29 30.80 17.48
CA GLY A 330 -8.95 30.28 17.68
C GLY A 330 -8.02 31.18 18.51
N THR A 331 -8.17 32.50 18.39
CA THR A 331 -7.36 33.48 19.15
C THR A 331 -7.71 33.56 20.64
N LEU A 332 -8.85 33.00 21.06
CA LEU A 332 -9.29 32.97 22.46
C LEU A 332 -8.67 31.82 23.27
N HIS A 333 -7.99 30.88 22.62
CA HIS A 333 -7.25 29.81 23.30
C HIS A 333 -5.78 30.20 23.49
N ASP A 334 -5.27 30.10 24.72
CA ASP A 334 -3.85 30.31 25.06
C ASP A 334 -2.97 29.21 24.42
N GLY A 335 -2.62 29.38 23.15
CA GLY A 335 -1.78 28.47 22.39
C GLY A 335 -1.55 28.93 20.94
N PRO A 336 -0.55 28.39 20.23
CA PRO A 336 -0.36 28.70 18.81
C PRO A 336 -1.58 28.23 18.00
N ALA A 337 -2.09 29.12 17.14
CA ALA A 337 -3.25 28.81 16.29
C ALA A 337 -3.02 27.51 15.50
N PRO A 338 -4.02 26.60 15.44
CA PRO A 338 -3.98 25.42 14.60
C PRO A 338 -3.53 25.72 13.16
N ARG A 339 -2.78 24.80 12.54
CA ARG A 339 -2.22 24.99 11.19
C ARG A 339 -3.28 25.38 10.15
N GLY A 340 -4.49 24.84 10.24
CA GLY A 340 -5.62 25.22 9.36
C GLY A 340 -6.02 26.68 9.48
N GLN A 341 -6.09 27.22 10.70
CA GLN A 341 -6.44 28.63 10.92
C GLN A 341 -5.39 29.57 10.35
N LYS A 342 -4.10 29.25 10.51
CA LYS A 342 -3.03 30.05 9.89
C LYS A 342 -3.16 30.08 8.36
N ARG A 343 -3.39 28.92 7.74
CA ARG A 343 -3.58 28.82 6.29
C ARG A 343 -4.85 29.52 5.80
N LEU A 344 -5.92 29.46 6.60
CA LEU A 344 -7.15 30.20 6.33
C LEU A 344 -6.90 31.71 6.35
N TYR A 345 -6.20 32.21 7.37
CA TYR A 345 -5.78 33.61 7.45
C TYR A 345 -4.95 34.05 6.24
N ASP A 346 -3.94 33.25 5.86
CA ASP A 346 -3.09 33.54 4.71
C ASP A 346 -3.89 33.56 3.40
N ALA A 347 -4.88 32.68 3.25
CA ALA A 347 -5.73 32.62 2.06
C ALA A 347 -6.67 33.84 1.96
N ILE A 348 -7.37 34.19 3.04
CA ILE A 348 -8.26 35.36 3.05
C ILE A 348 -7.49 36.68 3.04
N SER A 349 -6.19 36.68 3.35
CA SER A 349 -5.32 37.88 3.25
C SER A 349 -4.54 37.93 1.93
N GLY A 350 -4.72 36.92 1.07
CA GLY A 350 -3.95 36.70 -0.16
C GLY A 350 -4.83 36.67 -1.42
N PRO A 351 -4.49 35.87 -2.46
CA PRO A 351 -5.18 35.90 -3.75
C PRO A 351 -6.67 35.53 -3.69
N ALA A 352 -7.10 34.71 -2.72
CA ALA A 352 -8.50 34.32 -2.57
C ALA A 352 -9.37 35.48 -2.06
N LEU A 353 -8.77 36.52 -1.45
CA LEU A 353 -9.46 37.77 -1.11
C LEU A 353 -10.07 38.41 -2.37
N GLN A 354 -9.40 38.34 -3.53
CA GLN A 354 -9.89 38.97 -4.75
C GLN A 354 -11.18 38.31 -5.25
N GLY A 355 -11.26 36.97 -5.25
CA GLY A 355 -12.50 36.25 -5.60
C GLY A 355 -13.63 36.45 -4.58
N LEU A 356 -13.29 36.57 -3.29
CA LEU A 356 -14.26 36.96 -2.27
C LEU A 356 -14.78 38.38 -2.49
N ILE A 357 -13.90 39.33 -2.88
CA ILE A 357 -14.23 40.73 -3.18
C ILE A 357 -15.07 40.86 -4.46
N GLU A 358 -14.77 40.08 -5.50
CA GLU A 358 -15.55 40.05 -6.73
C GLU A 358 -16.99 39.57 -6.46
N GLY A 359 -17.18 38.65 -5.52
CA GLY A 359 -18.49 38.25 -4.98
C GLY A 359 -19.12 39.22 -3.96
N LEU A 360 -18.54 40.42 -3.72
CA LEU A 360 -19.13 41.51 -2.93
C LEU A 360 -19.87 42.54 -3.79
N SER A 361 -19.71 42.52 -5.12
CA SER A 361 -20.45 43.44 -5.98
C SER A 361 -21.91 43.00 -6.11
N PRO A 362 -22.88 43.94 -6.04
CA PRO A 362 -24.31 43.65 -5.96
C PRO A 362 -24.89 42.92 -7.16
#